data_AF-A0A2V5P0D7-F1
#
_entry.id   AF-A0A2V5P0D7-F1
#
_cell.length_a   1.000
_cell.length_b   1.000
_cell.length_c   1.000
_cell.angle_alpha   90.00
_cell.angle_beta   90.00
_cell.angle_gamma   90.00
#
_symmetry.space_group_name_H-M   'P 1'
#
loop_
_entity.id
_entity.type
_entity.pdbx_description
1 polymer ?
#
loop_
_entity_poly.entity_id
_entity_poly.type
_entity_poly.pdbx_seq_one_letter_code
_entity_poly.pdbx_strand_id
1 'polypeptide(L)'
;MKGLAPLFLGIFGTFAFSWVGLTVLPNWQIGHLNPQSDEEGTDIYPQPQSGMFERGARVYAANGCIYCHSQQVRADYAADDIERGWGNRRSAPRDYIFERPVFLGKMRMGQDIANIGARAPAEQASPAPGGGAPPAASPSGGTSPAALSAPQGAAPVAASPAAKQSPSPSPATQAASPAPAAAASPVTSPGSSPPAGAPPPGPKTGLASPSPAAA
;
A
#
# COMPACT_ATOMS: atom_id res chain seq x y z
N MET A 1 23.60 -3.19 52.21
CA MET A 1 22.97 -3.38 50.87
C MET A 1 21.50 -3.78 50.93
N LYS A 2 20.70 -3.30 51.90
CA LYS A 2 19.30 -3.78 52.11
C LYS A 2 18.23 -3.08 51.26
N GLY A 3 18.60 -2.04 50.49
CA GLY A 3 17.69 -1.29 49.61
C GLY A 3 17.83 -1.57 48.11
N LEU A 4 18.84 -2.35 47.70
CA LEU A 4 19.09 -2.61 46.27
C LEU A 4 18.06 -3.59 45.69
N ALA A 5 17.70 -4.63 46.44
CA ALA A 5 16.71 -5.63 46.02
C ALA A 5 15.32 -5.03 45.70
N PRO A 6 14.69 -4.20 46.57
CA PRO A 6 13.39 -3.60 46.25
C PRO A 6 13.47 -2.59 45.10
N LEU A 7 14.58 -1.85 44.97
CA LEU A 7 14.80 -0.92 43.86
C LEU A 7 14.90 -1.68 42.52
N PHE A 8 15.68 -2.76 42.48
CA PHE A 8 15.81 -3.59 41.30
C PHE A 8 14.47 -4.22 40.90
N LEU A 9 13.71 -4.75 41.87
CA LEU A 9 12.40 -5.36 41.60
C LEU A 9 11.39 -4.33 41.07
N GLY A 10 11.41 -3.10 41.62
CA GLY A 10 10.56 -2.01 41.14
C GLY A 10 10.88 -1.63 39.70
N ILE A 11 12.16 -1.41 39.37
CA ILE A 11 12.60 -1.08 38.01
C ILE A 11 12.28 -2.23 37.04
N PHE A 12 12.61 -3.46 37.40
CA PHE A 12 12.30 -4.62 36.57
C PHE A 12 10.79 -4.75 36.33
N GLY A 13 9.97 -4.56 37.37
CA GLY A 13 8.52 -4.63 37.30
C GLY A 13 7.92 -3.60 36.35
N THR A 14 8.39 -2.35 36.35
CA THR A 14 7.89 -1.31 35.43
C THR A 14 8.26 -1.62 33.97
N PHE A 15 9.48 -2.09 33.71
CA PHE A 15 9.89 -2.52 32.37
C PHE A 15 9.12 -3.76 31.90
N ALA A 16 8.94 -4.75 32.76
CA ALA A 16 8.19 -5.97 32.44
C ALA A 16 6.73 -5.65 32.13
N PHE A 17 6.08 -4.82 32.95
CA PHE A 17 4.70 -4.39 32.71
C PHE A 17 4.57 -3.60 31.40
N SER A 18 5.51 -2.68 31.13
CA SER A 18 5.56 -1.95 29.87
C SER A 18 5.72 -2.88 28.66
N TRP A 19 6.64 -3.85 28.73
CA TRP A 19 6.85 -4.83 27.67
C TRP A 19 5.61 -5.70 27.43
N VAL A 20 4.96 -6.19 28.50
CA VAL A 20 3.72 -6.96 28.38
C VAL A 20 2.61 -6.13 27.74
N GLY A 21 2.41 -4.90 28.20
CA GLY A 21 1.35 -4.02 27.70
C GLY A 21 1.56 -3.58 26.25
N LEU A 22 2.81 -3.32 25.84
CA LEU A 22 3.12 -2.79 24.50
C LEU A 22 3.43 -3.87 23.46
N THR A 23 3.84 -5.07 23.86
CA THR A 23 4.28 -6.11 22.91
C THR A 23 3.43 -7.37 23.00
N VAL A 24 3.27 -7.95 24.20
CA VAL A 24 2.57 -9.23 24.38
C VAL A 24 1.08 -9.07 24.12
N LEU A 25 0.45 -8.06 24.73
CA LEU A 25 -0.99 -7.87 24.62
C LEU A 25 -1.43 -7.55 23.18
N PRO A 26 -0.80 -6.62 22.43
CA PRO A 26 -1.16 -6.39 21.03
C PRO A 26 -0.88 -7.62 20.14
N ASN A 27 0.25 -8.31 20.36
CA ASN A 27 0.55 -9.51 19.59
C ASN A 27 -0.50 -10.62 19.81
N TRP A 28 -1.04 -10.75 21.02
CA TRP A 28 -2.13 -11.70 21.26
C TRP A 28 -3.44 -11.27 20.59
N GLN A 29 -3.76 -9.97 20.59
CA GLN A 29 -5.00 -9.45 20.00
C GLN A 29 -5.00 -9.49 18.46
N ILE A 30 -3.88 -9.15 17.82
CA ILE A 30 -3.81 -8.93 16.36
C ILE A 30 -2.65 -9.67 15.66
N GLY A 31 -1.84 -10.46 16.38
CA GLY A 31 -0.69 -11.16 15.75
C GLY A 31 -1.11 -12.34 14.86
N HIS A 32 -2.30 -12.89 15.08
CA HIS A 32 -2.78 -14.09 14.39
C HIS A 32 -3.97 -13.78 13.46
N LEU A 33 -3.75 -12.88 12.49
CA LEU A 33 -4.74 -12.61 11.45
C LEU A 33 -4.79 -13.76 10.44
N ASN A 34 -5.97 -14.36 10.28
CA ASN A 34 -6.27 -15.34 9.23
C ASN A 34 -6.95 -14.65 8.03
N PRO A 35 -7.07 -15.31 6.86
CA PRO A 35 -8.00 -14.86 5.83
C PRO A 35 -9.42 -14.70 6.37
N GLN A 36 -10.17 -13.73 5.87
CA GLN A 36 -11.59 -13.57 6.13
C GLN A 36 -12.37 -14.30 5.03
N SER A 37 -13.48 -14.95 5.39
CA SER A 37 -14.46 -15.49 4.45
C SER A 37 -15.84 -14.90 4.72
N ASP A 38 -16.74 -15.05 3.76
CA ASP A 38 -18.19 -14.97 3.91
C ASP A 38 -18.75 -16.17 4.72
N GLU A 39 -20.04 -16.14 5.01
CA GLU A 39 -20.77 -17.15 5.81
C GLU A 39 -20.77 -18.52 5.10
N GLU A 40 -20.77 -18.51 3.77
CA GLU A 40 -20.72 -19.68 2.91
C GLU A 40 -19.29 -20.19 2.64
N GLY A 41 -18.26 -19.45 3.06
CA GLY A 41 -16.85 -19.82 2.87
C GLY A 41 -16.36 -19.77 1.41
N THR A 42 -17.09 -19.08 0.54
CA THR A 42 -16.83 -18.99 -0.89
C THR A 42 -15.96 -17.81 -1.29
N ASP A 43 -15.98 -16.71 -0.53
CA ASP A 43 -15.20 -15.50 -0.79
C ASP A 43 -14.08 -15.32 0.24
N ILE A 44 -12.98 -16.07 0.06
CA ILE A 44 -11.81 -15.99 0.94
C ILE A 44 -10.93 -14.81 0.51
N TYR A 45 -10.64 -13.90 1.45
CA TYR A 45 -9.73 -12.79 1.21
C TYR A 45 -8.80 -12.50 2.42
N PRO A 46 -7.50 -12.25 2.19
CA PRO A 46 -6.78 -12.38 0.93
C PRO A 46 -6.61 -13.85 0.54
N GLN A 47 -6.40 -14.08 -0.77
CA GLN A 47 -6.07 -15.40 -1.30
C GLN A 47 -4.58 -15.71 -1.10
N PRO A 48 -4.19 -16.98 -0.90
CA PRO A 48 -2.79 -17.39 -0.89
C PRO A 48 -2.07 -16.98 -2.18
N GLN A 49 -0.86 -16.46 -2.05
CA GLN A 49 -0.10 -15.94 -3.18
C GLN A 49 0.42 -17.07 -4.08
N SER A 50 0.40 -16.84 -5.39
CA SER A 50 0.98 -17.78 -6.36
C SER A 50 2.50 -17.66 -6.43
N GLY A 51 3.19 -18.68 -6.96
CA GLY A 51 4.63 -18.59 -7.20
C GLY A 51 5.04 -17.53 -8.26
N MET A 52 4.09 -16.99 -9.03
CA MET A 52 4.35 -15.85 -9.91
C MET A 52 4.36 -14.53 -9.14
N PHE A 53 3.52 -14.40 -8.10
CA PHE A 53 3.53 -13.23 -7.23
C PHE A 53 4.90 -13.06 -6.57
N GLU A 54 5.47 -14.13 -6.01
CA GLU A 54 6.80 -14.05 -5.39
C GLU A 54 7.91 -13.65 -6.37
N ARG A 55 7.86 -14.16 -7.62
CA ARG A 55 8.79 -13.76 -8.68
C ARG A 55 8.62 -12.29 -9.05
N GLY A 56 7.38 -11.83 -9.22
CA GLY A 56 7.06 -10.43 -9.46
C GLY A 56 7.52 -9.51 -8.33
N ALA A 57 7.35 -9.93 -7.07
CA ALA A 57 7.80 -9.20 -5.90
C ALA A 57 9.33 -9.00 -5.88
N ARG A 58 10.10 -10.01 -6.30
CA ARG A 58 11.56 -9.87 -6.46
C ARG A 58 11.95 -8.89 -7.56
N VAL A 59 11.24 -8.90 -8.69
CA VAL A 59 11.44 -7.93 -9.78
C VAL A 59 11.07 -6.53 -9.32
N TYR A 60 9.95 -6.37 -8.62
CA TYR A 60 9.50 -5.12 -8.02
C TYR A 60 10.55 -4.53 -7.07
N ALA A 61 11.13 -5.37 -6.20
CA ALA A 61 12.20 -4.98 -5.29
C ALA A 61 13.50 -4.63 -6.04
N ALA A 62 13.92 -5.45 -7.01
CA ALA A 62 15.15 -5.25 -7.77
C ALA A 62 15.15 -3.96 -8.60
N ASN A 63 13.98 -3.58 -9.13
CA ASN A 63 13.82 -2.33 -9.88
C ASN A 63 13.54 -1.11 -8.99
N GLY A 64 13.49 -1.28 -7.66
CA GLY A 64 13.30 -0.17 -6.73
C GLY A 64 11.94 0.53 -6.86
N CYS A 65 10.91 -0.17 -7.32
CA CYS A 65 9.58 0.42 -7.54
C CYS A 65 9.00 1.03 -6.24
N ILE A 66 9.36 0.46 -5.08
CA ILE A 66 9.00 0.95 -3.74
C ILE A 66 9.46 2.40 -3.46
N TYR A 67 10.48 2.91 -4.16
CA TYR A 67 10.96 4.28 -3.96
C TYR A 67 9.99 5.33 -4.52
N CYS A 68 9.17 4.95 -5.51
CA CYS A 68 8.21 5.85 -6.14
C CYS A 68 6.76 5.49 -5.83
N HIS A 69 6.47 4.20 -5.62
CA HIS A 69 5.11 3.68 -5.43
C HIS A 69 4.95 3.05 -4.05
N SER A 70 3.94 3.51 -3.32
CA SER A 70 3.47 2.82 -2.12
C SER A 70 2.52 1.68 -2.47
N GLN A 71 2.42 0.74 -1.53
CA GLN A 71 1.39 -0.29 -1.49
C GLN A 71 0.64 -0.13 -0.18
N GLN A 72 -0.04 1.01 -0.02
CA GLN A 72 -0.84 1.30 1.16
C GLN A 72 -1.88 2.37 0.84
N VAL A 73 -3.13 1.95 0.65
CA VAL A 73 -4.26 2.88 0.53
C VAL A 73 -4.55 3.45 1.93
N ARG A 74 -4.36 4.76 2.08
CA ARG A 74 -4.64 5.48 3.33
C ARG A 74 -6.14 5.66 3.51
N ALA A 75 -6.53 5.85 4.77
CA ALA A 75 -7.91 6.20 5.10
C ALA A 75 -8.25 7.60 4.58
N ASP A 76 -9.52 7.83 4.31
CA ASP A 76 -10.12 9.09 3.86
C ASP A 76 -9.69 10.30 4.72
N TYR A 77 -9.67 10.17 6.04
CA TYR A 77 -9.25 11.24 6.94
C TYR A 77 -7.74 11.56 6.88
N ALA A 78 -6.93 10.69 6.29
CA ALA A 78 -5.47 10.84 6.20
C ALA A 78 -5.01 11.21 4.79
N ALA A 79 -5.77 10.85 3.76
CA ALA A 79 -5.57 11.25 2.37
C ALA A 79 -6.74 10.85 1.47
N ASP A 80 -6.83 11.52 0.31
CA ASP A 80 -7.84 11.26 -0.73
C ASP A 80 -7.47 10.06 -1.63
N ASP A 81 -6.86 9.02 -1.07
CA ASP A 81 -6.44 7.84 -1.85
C ASP A 81 -7.65 7.10 -2.45
N ILE A 82 -8.77 7.05 -1.71
CA ILE A 82 -10.02 6.42 -2.15
C ILE A 82 -10.70 7.28 -3.22
N GLU A 83 -10.72 8.61 -3.06
CA GLU A 83 -11.29 9.54 -4.04
C GLU A 83 -10.51 9.53 -5.37
N ARG A 84 -9.19 9.33 -5.31
CA ARG A 84 -8.34 9.09 -6.50
C ARG A 84 -8.57 7.72 -7.15
N GLY A 85 -9.46 6.90 -6.60
CA GLY A 85 -9.73 5.55 -7.06
C GLY A 85 -8.54 4.63 -6.88
N TRP A 86 -7.73 4.79 -5.83
CA TRP A 86 -6.59 3.90 -5.57
C TRP A 86 -6.92 2.59 -4.84
N GLY A 87 -8.13 2.53 -4.30
CA GLY A 87 -8.76 1.34 -3.77
C GLY A 87 -10.17 1.69 -3.32
N ASN A 88 -11.00 0.66 -3.16
CA ASN A 88 -12.37 0.85 -2.66
C ASN A 88 -12.42 1.05 -1.14
N ARG A 89 -11.33 0.73 -0.45
CA ARG A 89 -11.19 0.85 1.01
C ARG A 89 -9.73 1.10 1.41
N ARG A 90 -9.53 1.58 2.64
CA ARG A 90 -8.20 1.64 3.27
C ARG A 90 -7.57 0.26 3.35
N SER A 91 -6.25 0.21 3.20
CA SER A 91 -5.49 -1.01 3.47
C SER A 91 -5.62 -1.43 4.93
N ALA A 92 -5.74 -2.73 5.16
CA ALA A 92 -5.76 -3.36 6.48
C ALA A 92 -4.54 -4.26 6.66
N PRO A 93 -4.07 -4.51 7.90
CA PRO A 93 -2.98 -5.45 8.15
C PRO A 93 -3.22 -6.84 7.55
N ARG A 94 -4.49 -7.25 7.43
CA ARG A 94 -4.89 -8.53 6.84
C ARG A 94 -4.46 -8.68 5.38
N ASP A 95 -4.35 -7.57 4.63
CA ASP A 95 -4.04 -7.59 3.19
C ASP A 95 -2.64 -8.13 2.92
N TYR A 96 -1.76 -8.06 3.92
CA TYR A 96 -0.34 -8.37 3.81
C TYR A 96 0.06 -9.70 4.47
N ILE A 97 -0.90 -10.52 4.96
CA ILE A 97 -0.59 -11.72 5.75
C ILE A 97 0.25 -12.77 5.00
N PHE A 98 0.15 -12.79 3.66
CA PHE A 98 0.92 -13.67 2.78
C PHE A 98 2.14 -13.00 2.14
N GLU A 99 2.35 -11.70 2.35
CA GLU A 99 3.45 -10.97 1.72
C GLU A 99 4.67 -10.94 2.65
N ARG A 100 5.79 -11.52 2.19
CA ARG A 100 7.04 -11.59 2.96
C ARG A 100 8.24 -11.40 2.02
N PRO A 101 8.94 -10.24 2.05
CA PRO A 101 8.70 -9.04 2.87
C PRO A 101 7.54 -8.18 2.35
N VAL A 102 6.94 -7.36 3.22
CA VAL A 102 5.87 -6.41 2.85
C VAL A 102 6.44 -5.11 2.28
N PHE A 103 5.91 -4.64 1.15
CA PHE A 103 6.41 -3.45 0.46
C PHE A 103 5.49 -2.21 0.56
N LEU A 104 5.19 -1.73 1.77
CA LEU A 104 4.27 -0.58 1.96
C LEU A 104 4.73 0.72 1.27
N GLY A 105 6.05 0.95 1.16
CA GLY A 105 6.62 2.20 0.67
C GLY A 105 6.56 3.35 1.68
N LYS A 106 7.50 4.29 1.57
CA LYS A 106 7.59 5.48 2.46
C LYS A 106 7.47 6.80 1.71
N MET A 107 7.63 6.76 0.39
CA MET A 107 7.54 7.89 -0.51
C MET A 107 6.52 7.56 -1.58
N ARG A 108 5.82 8.58 -2.07
CA ARG A 108 4.80 8.44 -3.10
C ARG A 108 4.98 9.54 -4.14
N MET A 109 5.84 9.27 -5.12
CA MET A 109 5.99 10.10 -6.32
C MET A 109 5.02 9.66 -7.43
N GLY A 110 4.78 8.35 -7.54
CA GLY A 110 3.78 7.77 -8.43
C GLY A 110 2.50 7.40 -7.69
N GLN A 111 1.51 6.88 -8.44
CA GLN A 111 0.27 6.37 -7.86
C GLN A 111 0.50 5.21 -6.89
N ASP A 112 -0.40 5.03 -5.92
CA ASP A 112 -0.41 3.79 -5.13
C ASP A 112 -0.77 2.59 -6.00
N ILE A 113 -0.14 1.45 -5.75
CA ILE A 113 -0.36 0.23 -6.54
C ILE A 113 -0.94 -0.93 -5.74
N ALA A 114 -1.33 -0.76 -4.47
CA ALA A 114 -1.86 -1.86 -3.64
C ALA A 114 -3.04 -2.59 -4.28
N ASN A 115 -3.93 -1.85 -4.96
CA ASN A 115 -5.08 -2.41 -5.68
C ASN A 115 -4.95 -2.30 -7.20
N ILE A 116 -3.73 -2.26 -7.77
CA ILE A 116 -3.58 -2.07 -9.22
C ILE A 116 -4.17 -3.23 -10.02
N GLY A 117 -4.10 -4.48 -9.51
CA GLY A 117 -4.65 -5.66 -10.19
C GLY A 117 -6.17 -5.62 -10.38
N ALA A 118 -6.91 -4.98 -9.46
CA ALA A 118 -8.36 -4.82 -9.58
C ALA A 118 -8.76 -3.59 -10.43
N ARG A 119 -7.84 -2.64 -10.62
CA ARG A 119 -8.11 -1.36 -11.30
C ARG A 119 -7.59 -1.31 -12.73
N ALA A 120 -6.51 -2.02 -13.01
CA ALA A 120 -5.93 -2.02 -14.33
C ALA A 120 -6.94 -2.64 -15.31
N PRO A 121 -7.20 -1.99 -16.46
CA PRO A 121 -7.96 -2.64 -17.53
C PRO A 121 -7.31 -3.99 -17.85
N ALA A 122 -8.11 -5.05 -17.92
CA ALA A 122 -7.63 -6.40 -18.24
C ALA A 122 -6.78 -6.34 -19.50
N GLU A 123 -5.51 -6.77 -19.42
CA GLU A 123 -4.38 -6.88 -20.40
C GLU A 123 -4.47 -6.13 -21.76
N GLN A 124 -5.64 -6.09 -22.40
CA GLN A 124 -6.03 -5.38 -23.60
C GLN A 124 -6.09 -3.84 -23.49
N ALA A 125 -5.14 -3.22 -22.80
CA ALA A 125 -4.91 -1.77 -22.92
C ALA A 125 -3.44 -1.36 -22.74
N SER A 126 -2.56 -2.31 -22.42
CA SER A 126 -1.13 -2.10 -22.59
C SER A 126 -0.78 -2.66 -23.97
N PRO A 127 -0.29 -1.85 -24.93
CA PRO A 127 0.26 -2.42 -26.14
C PRO A 127 1.34 -3.42 -25.72
N ALA A 128 1.22 -4.66 -26.21
CA ALA A 128 2.30 -5.64 -26.08
C ALA A 128 3.60 -4.92 -26.45
N PRO A 129 4.71 -5.10 -25.70
CA PRO A 129 5.99 -4.55 -26.14
C PRO A 129 6.23 -5.04 -27.56
N GLY A 130 6.16 -4.11 -28.51
CA GLY A 130 6.29 -4.41 -29.93
C GLY A 130 7.63 -5.10 -30.13
N GLY A 131 7.58 -6.38 -30.51
CA GLY A 131 8.76 -7.15 -30.89
C GLY A 131 9.83 -7.24 -29.80
N GLY A 132 9.55 -7.97 -28.73
CA GLY A 132 10.64 -8.63 -28.01
C GLY A 132 11.36 -9.55 -29.00
N ALA A 133 12.60 -9.22 -29.37
CA ALA A 133 13.47 -10.14 -30.10
C ALA A 133 13.46 -11.49 -29.38
N PRO A 134 13.44 -12.63 -30.10
CA PRO A 134 13.47 -13.94 -29.46
C PRO A 134 14.67 -13.99 -28.50
N PRO A 135 14.57 -14.69 -27.36
CA PRO A 135 15.70 -14.84 -26.46
C PRO A 135 16.87 -15.38 -27.27
N ALA A 136 17.97 -14.63 -27.32
CA ALA A 136 19.19 -15.08 -27.96
C ALA A 136 19.51 -16.46 -27.38
N ALA A 137 19.48 -17.48 -28.24
CA ALA A 137 19.84 -18.82 -27.86
C ALA A 137 21.21 -18.77 -27.20
N SER A 138 21.32 -19.32 -25.99
CA SER A 138 22.61 -19.48 -25.34
C SER A 138 23.54 -20.27 -26.27
N PRO A 139 24.72 -19.77 -26.63
CA PRO A 139 25.64 -20.57 -27.41
C PRO A 139 26.16 -21.69 -26.51
N SER A 140 25.66 -22.89 -26.77
CA SER A 140 26.23 -24.14 -26.28
C SER A 140 27.71 -24.18 -26.67
N GLY A 141 28.58 -24.36 -25.68
CA GLY A 141 30.01 -24.36 -25.88
C GLY A 141 30.53 -25.49 -26.77
N GLY A 142 31.70 -25.24 -27.36
CA GLY A 142 32.60 -26.27 -27.84
C GLY A 142 33.20 -25.99 -29.22
N THR A 143 34.29 -25.23 -29.27
CA THR A 143 35.58 -25.69 -29.82
C THR A 143 36.66 -24.60 -29.66
N SER A 144 37.87 -25.06 -29.35
CA SER A 144 39.10 -24.38 -28.92
C SER A 144 39.73 -23.40 -29.94
N PRO A 145 40.76 -22.61 -29.54
CA PRO A 145 41.01 -21.27 -30.06
C PRO A 145 41.95 -21.23 -31.26
N ALA A 146 41.75 -20.26 -32.16
CA ALA A 146 42.69 -19.93 -33.23
C ALA A 146 43.06 -18.44 -33.24
N ALA A 147 44.32 -18.20 -32.90
CA ALA A 147 45.25 -17.14 -33.31
C ALA A 147 44.77 -15.68 -33.45
N LEU A 148 45.36 -14.83 -32.58
CA LEU A 148 45.49 -13.39 -32.75
C LEU A 148 46.15 -13.02 -34.09
N SER A 149 45.59 -12.01 -34.76
CA SER A 149 46.35 -11.12 -35.65
C SER A 149 45.74 -9.72 -35.61
N ALA A 150 46.53 -8.76 -35.12
CA ALA A 150 46.34 -7.32 -35.35
C ALA A 150 47.16 -6.94 -36.61
N PRO A 151 46.89 -5.79 -37.31
CA PRO A 151 47.32 -4.50 -36.77
C PRO A 151 46.50 -3.24 -37.15
N GLN A 152 46.67 -2.21 -36.32
CA GLN A 152 46.87 -0.77 -36.60
C GLN A 152 45.77 0.11 -37.22
N GLY A 153 45.51 1.23 -36.53
CA GLY A 153 44.95 2.46 -37.09
C GLY A 153 44.32 3.38 -36.04
N ALA A 154 45.06 4.39 -35.58
CA ALA A 154 44.65 5.35 -34.55
C ALA A 154 43.79 6.51 -35.09
N ALA A 155 42.67 6.79 -34.40
CA ALA A 155 42.04 8.08 -33.98
C ALA A 155 41.90 9.28 -34.98
N PRO A 156 41.09 10.34 -34.70
CA PRO A 156 40.31 10.64 -33.50
C PRO A 156 38.89 11.25 -33.71
N VAL A 157 38.22 11.49 -32.57
CA VAL A 157 37.03 12.30 -32.23
C VAL A 157 36.43 13.29 -33.24
N ALA A 158 35.08 13.33 -33.28
CA ALA A 158 34.32 14.57 -33.43
C ALA A 158 32.94 14.46 -32.74
N ALA A 159 32.66 15.43 -31.87
CA ALA A 159 31.41 15.62 -31.14
C ALA A 159 30.31 16.25 -32.01
N SER A 160 29.08 16.16 -31.50
CA SER A 160 27.76 16.57 -32.02
C SER A 160 27.67 17.92 -32.76
N PRO A 161 26.52 18.18 -33.41
CA PRO A 161 25.62 19.09 -32.71
C PRO A 161 24.14 18.71 -32.74
N ALA A 162 23.47 19.21 -31.69
CA ALA A 162 22.06 19.15 -31.43
C ALA A 162 21.18 19.62 -32.61
N ALA A 163 20.09 18.89 -32.85
CA ALA A 163 19.00 19.35 -33.69
C ALA A 163 18.22 20.45 -32.95
N LYS A 164 18.09 21.59 -33.62
CA LYS A 164 17.42 22.82 -33.17
C LYS A 164 15.91 22.59 -33.04
N GLN A 165 15.35 23.01 -31.91
CA GLN A 165 13.93 23.30 -31.76
C GLN A 165 13.56 24.54 -32.59
N SER A 166 12.37 24.51 -33.19
CA SER A 166 11.68 25.66 -33.79
C SER A 166 10.17 25.34 -33.88
N PRO A 167 9.30 26.37 -33.93
CA PRO A 167 8.22 26.54 -32.94
C PRO A 167 6.82 26.11 -33.41
N SER A 168 5.91 25.96 -32.46
CA SER A 168 4.47 25.79 -32.65
C SER A 168 3.83 26.92 -33.48
N PRO A 169 2.73 26.60 -34.18
CA PRO A 169 1.62 27.51 -34.36
C PRO A 169 0.34 27.01 -33.66
N SER A 170 -0.21 27.81 -32.76
CA SER A 170 -1.67 28.01 -32.61
C SER A 170 -2.07 29.14 -33.58
N PRO A 171 -3.36 29.39 -33.96
CA PRO A 171 -4.59 29.09 -33.23
C PRO A 171 -5.82 28.67 -34.08
N ALA A 172 -6.90 28.19 -33.45
CA ALA A 172 -8.26 28.73 -33.64
C ALA A 172 -9.29 28.03 -32.74
N THR A 173 -9.90 28.86 -31.90
CA THR A 173 -11.19 28.76 -31.21
C THR A 173 -12.27 27.91 -31.90
N GLN A 174 -12.89 27.00 -31.13
CA GLN A 174 -14.29 26.63 -31.33
C GLN A 174 -15.09 26.88 -30.06
N ALA A 175 -16.25 27.48 -30.28
CA ALA A 175 -17.15 28.04 -29.29
C ALA A 175 -17.97 26.98 -28.54
N ALA A 176 -18.37 27.37 -27.33
CA ALA A 176 -19.19 26.63 -26.39
C ALA A 176 -20.68 26.54 -26.78
N SER A 177 -21.38 25.52 -26.25
CA SER A 177 -22.80 25.53 -25.78
C SER A 177 -23.18 24.12 -25.25
N PRO A 178 -24.22 23.97 -24.40
CA PRO A 178 -24.27 24.37 -23.00
C PRO A 178 -24.58 23.19 -22.04
N ALA A 179 -24.39 23.43 -20.74
CA ALA A 179 -24.74 22.52 -19.64
C ALA A 179 -26.26 22.48 -19.39
N PRO A 180 -26.83 21.35 -18.92
CA PRO A 180 -28.17 21.34 -18.35
C PRO A 180 -28.16 21.85 -16.90
N ALA A 181 -29.21 22.61 -16.59
CA ALA A 181 -29.39 23.44 -15.40
C ALA A 181 -29.57 22.66 -14.09
N ALA A 182 -29.03 23.25 -13.03
CA ALA A 182 -29.33 22.93 -11.64
C ALA A 182 -30.72 23.42 -11.26
N ALA A 183 -31.49 22.58 -10.57
CA ALA A 183 -32.67 22.99 -9.81
C ALA A 183 -32.21 23.47 -8.42
N ALA A 184 -32.55 24.72 -8.11
CA ALA A 184 -32.34 25.32 -6.80
C ALA A 184 -33.43 24.89 -5.81
N SER A 185 -33.06 24.77 -4.53
CA SER A 185 -33.99 24.90 -3.41
C SER A 185 -33.28 25.64 -2.25
N PRO A 186 -34.02 26.42 -1.45
CA PRO A 186 -33.49 27.65 -0.86
C PRO A 186 -32.83 27.46 0.50
N VAL A 187 -31.89 28.35 0.79
CA VAL A 187 -31.31 28.56 2.13
C VAL A 187 -32.25 29.49 2.91
N THR A 188 -32.75 29.02 4.05
CA THR A 188 -33.24 29.86 5.14
C THR A 188 -32.71 29.31 6.47
N SER A 189 -31.86 30.08 7.13
CA SER A 189 -31.66 30.03 8.59
C SER A 189 -32.29 31.29 9.17
N PRO A 190 -33.00 31.18 10.30
CA PRO A 190 -32.40 31.73 11.52
C PRO A 190 -32.77 30.97 12.80
N GLY A 191 -31.94 31.15 13.84
CA GLY A 191 -32.46 31.29 15.21
C GLY A 191 -32.23 30.14 16.18
N SER A 192 -31.40 30.42 17.18
CA SER A 192 -31.04 29.65 18.38
C SER A 192 -32.23 29.29 19.29
N SER A 193 -32.22 28.08 19.88
CA SER A 193 -32.52 27.76 21.30
C SER A 193 -32.49 26.24 21.58
N PRO A 194 -32.21 25.77 22.81
CA PRO A 194 -31.73 24.42 23.09
C PRO A 194 -32.86 23.44 23.47
N PRO A 195 -32.68 22.11 23.29
CA PRO A 195 -33.54 21.15 23.97
C PRO A 195 -33.06 20.91 25.40
N ALA A 196 -33.94 21.22 26.34
CA ALA A 196 -33.92 20.80 27.72
C ALA A 196 -34.14 19.27 27.85
N GLY A 197 -33.66 18.70 28.95
CA GLY A 197 -34.21 17.47 29.52
C GLY A 197 -33.26 16.29 29.61
N ALA A 198 -32.38 16.30 30.60
CA ALA A 198 -31.78 15.09 31.14
C ALA A 198 -32.85 14.29 31.93
N PRO A 199 -32.98 12.97 31.75
CA PRO A 199 -33.68 12.12 32.71
C PRO A 199 -32.76 11.76 33.91
N PRO A 200 -33.29 11.68 35.15
CA PRO A 200 -32.49 11.54 36.37
C PRO A 200 -31.88 10.13 36.56
N PRO A 201 -30.83 10.00 37.39
CA PRO A 201 -30.15 8.72 37.63
C PRO A 201 -30.99 7.79 38.51
N GLY A 202 -31.19 6.55 38.04
CA GLY A 202 -31.81 5.46 38.80
C GLY A 202 -30.93 4.94 39.95
N PRO A 203 -31.53 4.34 40.99
CA PRO A 203 -30.88 4.09 42.27
C PRO A 203 -29.85 2.95 42.22
N LYS A 204 -28.74 3.15 42.95
CA LYS A 204 -27.71 2.16 43.19
C LYS A 204 -28.25 1.01 44.05
N THR A 205 -28.22 -0.20 43.51
CA THR A 205 -28.30 -1.44 44.30
C THR A 205 -27.01 -2.21 44.10
N GLY A 206 -26.40 -2.59 45.23
CA GLY A 206 -25.09 -3.23 45.28
C GLY A 206 -25.16 -4.75 45.25
N LEU A 207 -23.95 -5.33 45.17
CA LEU A 207 -23.55 -6.69 45.53
C LEU A 207 -24.28 -7.86 44.84
N ALA A 208 -23.57 -8.57 43.95
CA ALA A 208 -22.95 -9.86 44.28
C ALA A 208 -22.39 -10.55 43.03
N SER A 209 -21.11 -10.91 43.09
CA SER A 209 -20.45 -11.85 42.17
C SER A 209 -20.85 -13.29 42.49
N PRO A 210 -21.09 -14.17 41.51
CA PRO A 210 -21.00 -15.60 41.73
C PRO A 210 -19.57 -16.12 41.48
N SER A 211 -19.02 -16.84 42.46
CA SER A 211 -17.81 -17.67 42.34
C SER A 211 -18.07 -18.91 41.46
N PRO A 212 -17.02 -19.53 40.88
CA PRO A 212 -17.16 -20.74 40.09
C PRO A 212 -17.31 -21.98 40.99
N ALA A 213 -18.21 -22.88 40.62
CA ALA A 213 -18.34 -24.21 41.20
C ALA A 213 -17.38 -25.19 40.50
N ALA A 214 -16.68 -25.97 41.31
CA ALA A 214 -15.91 -27.14 40.89
C ALA A 214 -16.84 -28.33 40.67
N ALA A 215 -16.59 -29.07 39.59
CA ALA A 215 -16.82 -30.51 39.43
C ALA A 215 -15.87 -31.01 38.34
#